data_AF-A0AAE3EGI9-F1
#
_entry.id   AF-A0AAE3EGI9-F1
#
_cell.length_a   1.000
_cell.length_b   1.000
_cell.length_c   1.000
_cell.angle_alpha   90.00
_cell.angle_beta   90.00
_cell.angle_gamma   90.00
#
_symmetry.space_group_name_H-M   'P 1'
#
loop_
_entity.id
_entity.type
_entity.pdbx_description
1 polymer ?
#
loop_
_entity_poly.entity_id
_entity_poly.type
_entity_poly.pdbx_seq_one_letter_code
_entity_poly.pdbx_strand_id
1 'polypeptide(L)'
;MMKHVPRRIFGLTALYLCIILGIFALQFTSGGSFSYTLGKLRVSGTGVQGGDGSIVPVLPLHVSANGVDFFLDDQNPLVVWTPAGKQHSLEATAIKRDDDSFTVFFADSVSLSFASETRGDVDIISVSASLTQKYQKAALPYKIIRSAKLEKNDSQILVASGQHRYYFPGFPIDAIDRAEIRRLNLTRASPVALYKTWIPVRGLVIEELAGIPAASEAAYRKALERFAAGSLSSFRDSITAGKLTEPLVASYIAEMGRTGMYAAGLESVPESYRSGRARTWQTNTFFNNLEKTTAGMIIKEREDRSLLSRKISEGDLGCFEFPSLVPYLVDRGSSVLLTDLSRLAVALDVSRLTPRQAAGLLEVSMDYSAIASAAENPFSPLVDACERILKDALVRVDDQLYVSRDGTEIDTLLSIQTANILIRYGASLSSRSAWASAGRLLATSLLAFGGDRAVLPAKFALVAGEGNGEKSGIVAKAEQLLDPAEVYPAVMSGNSWYPHALSLSSSLGPGVWAWTSAQSVKAETRTDGSISFTVRFPQGDTHYMVVRGVKPFNRIQIYGMDFRTDPRFESYNSSGYRYNEETSTLYLKMRHKAEIEEVVIWPGAVLKEAPVESASPENPSPVPIPEVEALPAAPAQ
;
A
#
# COMPACT_ATOMS: atom_id res chain seq x y z
N MET A 1 6.92 -54.13 -97.35
CA MET A 1 8.09 -54.19 -96.44
C MET A 1 8.05 -52.96 -95.51
N MET A 2 7.17 -52.96 -94.50
CA MET A 2 6.97 -51.84 -93.56
C MET A 2 6.70 -52.43 -92.17
N LYS A 3 7.75 -52.78 -91.41
CA LYS A 3 7.59 -53.44 -90.09
C LYS A 3 8.11 -52.65 -88.88
N HIS A 4 8.56 -51.41 -89.04
CA HIS A 4 9.19 -50.67 -87.93
C HIS A 4 8.66 -49.24 -87.68
N VAL A 5 7.62 -48.79 -88.41
CA VAL A 5 7.02 -47.45 -88.22
C VAL A 5 6.41 -47.27 -86.82
N PRO A 6 5.63 -48.22 -86.24
CA PRO A 6 5.02 -48.03 -84.92
C PRO A 6 6.06 -47.97 -83.80
N ARG A 7 7.13 -48.77 -83.90
CA ARG A 7 8.23 -48.79 -82.92
C ARG A 7 9.03 -47.48 -82.91
N ARG A 8 9.27 -46.88 -84.08
CA ARG A 8 9.96 -45.58 -84.17
C ARG A 8 9.11 -44.44 -83.60
N ILE A 9 7.81 -44.44 -83.88
CA ILE A 9 6.88 -43.45 -83.32
C ILE A 9 6.85 -43.59 -81.79
N PHE A 10 6.67 -44.80 -81.27
CA PHE A 10 6.63 -45.02 -79.81
C PHE A 10 7.95 -44.63 -79.12
N GLY A 11 9.09 -44.95 -79.74
CA GLY A 11 10.42 -44.55 -79.23
C GLY A 11 10.63 -43.04 -79.22
N LEU A 12 10.19 -42.33 -80.27
CA LEU A 12 10.25 -40.87 -80.32
C LEU A 12 9.31 -40.22 -79.32
N THR A 13 8.07 -40.72 -79.19
CA THR A 13 7.12 -40.20 -78.19
C THR A 13 7.64 -40.39 -76.77
N ALA A 14 8.21 -41.55 -76.44
CA ALA A 14 8.82 -41.79 -75.13
C ALA A 14 10.03 -40.88 -74.88
N LEU A 15 10.86 -40.63 -75.89
CA LEU A 15 12.00 -39.71 -75.80
C LEU A 15 11.53 -38.27 -75.56
N TYR A 16 10.53 -37.79 -76.31
CA TYR A 16 9.97 -36.46 -76.10
C TYR A 16 9.30 -36.32 -74.74
N LEU A 17 8.61 -37.36 -74.24
CA LEU A 17 8.04 -37.35 -72.90
C LEU A 17 9.12 -37.26 -71.82
N CYS A 18 10.25 -37.97 -72.00
CA CYS A 18 11.41 -37.88 -71.11
C CYS A 18 12.08 -36.51 -71.16
N ILE A 19 12.20 -35.90 -72.35
CA ILE A 19 12.76 -34.55 -72.50
C ILE A 19 11.84 -33.52 -71.83
N ILE A 20 10.52 -33.59 -72.04
CA ILE A 20 9.55 -32.69 -71.41
C ILE A 20 9.57 -32.87 -69.89
N LEU A 21 9.55 -34.10 -69.39
CA LEU A 21 9.68 -34.39 -67.95
C LEU A 21 11.03 -33.92 -67.41
N GLY A 22 12.11 -34.03 -68.17
CA GLY A 22 13.44 -33.54 -67.82
C GLY A 22 13.50 -32.02 -67.73
N ILE A 23 12.88 -31.31 -68.68
CA ILE A 23 12.76 -29.84 -68.65
C ILE A 23 11.88 -29.40 -67.48
N PHE A 24 10.76 -30.08 -67.23
CA PHE A 24 9.93 -29.83 -66.04
C PHE A 24 10.72 -30.08 -64.74
N ALA A 25 11.46 -31.19 -64.64
CA ALA A 25 12.29 -31.46 -63.47
C ALA A 25 13.37 -30.38 -63.27
N LEU A 26 13.98 -29.86 -64.34
CA LEU A 26 14.95 -28.76 -64.29
C LEU A 26 14.32 -27.40 -63.98
N GLN A 27 13.12 -27.11 -64.45
CA GLN A 27 12.41 -25.86 -64.14
C GLN A 27 11.85 -25.80 -62.71
N PHE A 28 11.59 -26.94 -62.07
CA PHE A 28 11.04 -27.03 -60.71
C PHE A 28 12.07 -27.38 -59.62
N THR A 29 13.37 -27.41 -59.94
CA THR A 29 14.45 -27.73 -58.97
C THR A 29 15.22 -26.51 -58.44
N SER A 30 14.76 -25.27 -58.65
CA SER A 30 15.50 -24.07 -58.26
C SER A 30 15.17 -23.53 -56.86
N GLY A 31 15.15 -24.40 -55.84
CA GLY A 31 15.08 -24.01 -54.43
C GLY A 31 14.39 -25.06 -53.54
N GLY A 32 14.95 -25.32 -52.36
CA GLY A 32 14.30 -26.15 -51.35
C GLY A 32 13.15 -25.38 -50.70
N SER A 33 11.96 -25.97 -50.64
CA SER A 33 10.88 -25.41 -49.82
C SER A 33 11.17 -25.64 -48.34
N PHE A 34 10.81 -24.67 -47.50
CA PHE A 34 10.91 -24.80 -46.05
C PHE A 34 9.63 -24.35 -45.39
N SER A 35 9.27 -25.04 -44.30
CA SER A 35 8.23 -24.61 -43.38
C SER A 35 8.57 -25.09 -41.99
N TYR A 36 8.54 -24.18 -41.01
CA TYR A 36 8.79 -24.51 -39.62
C TYR A 36 8.06 -23.55 -38.68
N THR A 37 8.01 -23.91 -37.41
CA THR A 37 7.36 -23.15 -36.34
C THR A 37 8.37 -22.73 -35.29
N LEU A 38 8.23 -21.49 -34.81
CA LEU A 38 8.98 -20.90 -33.70
C LEU A 38 7.96 -20.31 -32.72
N GLY A 39 7.65 -21.03 -31.63
CA GLY A 39 6.52 -20.70 -30.78
C GLY A 39 5.21 -20.63 -31.58
N LYS A 40 4.59 -19.44 -31.63
CA LYS A 40 3.36 -19.16 -32.39
C LYS A 40 3.62 -18.66 -33.81
N LEU A 41 4.87 -18.42 -34.19
CA LEU A 41 5.26 -18.07 -35.56
C LEU A 41 5.31 -19.32 -36.42
N ARG A 42 4.71 -19.25 -37.60
CA ARG A 42 4.91 -20.21 -38.68
C ARG A 42 5.56 -19.50 -39.86
N VAL A 43 6.77 -19.93 -40.18
CA VAL A 43 7.57 -19.39 -41.29
C VAL A 43 7.51 -20.38 -42.46
N SER A 44 7.30 -19.89 -43.67
CA SER A 44 7.32 -20.71 -44.89
C SER A 44 7.77 -19.93 -46.11
N GLY A 45 8.54 -20.58 -46.98
CA GLY A 45 9.01 -20.02 -48.24
C GLY A 45 9.81 -21.03 -49.05
N THR A 46 10.47 -20.54 -50.10
CA THR A 46 11.47 -21.28 -50.88
C THR A 46 12.82 -20.59 -50.73
N GLY A 47 13.92 -21.34 -50.85
CA GLY A 47 15.25 -20.77 -50.71
C GLY A 47 16.33 -21.54 -51.43
N VAL A 48 17.40 -20.84 -51.79
CA VAL A 48 18.61 -21.40 -52.38
C VAL A 48 19.73 -21.28 -51.37
N GLN A 49 20.48 -22.37 -51.17
CA GLN A 49 21.56 -22.41 -50.19
C GLN A 49 22.78 -21.63 -50.74
N GLY A 50 23.21 -20.61 -50.01
CA GLY A 50 24.41 -19.83 -50.29
C GLY A 50 25.68 -20.58 -49.86
N GLY A 51 26.83 -20.20 -50.43
CA GLY A 51 28.12 -20.86 -50.18
C GLY A 51 28.66 -20.75 -48.74
N ASP A 52 28.06 -19.90 -47.91
CA ASP A 52 28.38 -19.66 -46.49
C ASP A 52 27.40 -20.35 -45.51
N GLY A 53 26.46 -21.16 -46.03
CA GLY A 53 25.42 -21.81 -45.23
C GLY A 53 24.19 -20.93 -44.96
N SER A 54 24.18 -19.67 -45.41
CA SER A 54 22.98 -18.84 -45.40
C SER A 54 21.97 -19.30 -46.46
N ILE A 55 20.69 -19.04 -46.25
CA ILE A 55 19.65 -19.31 -47.25
C ILE A 55 19.24 -17.98 -47.86
N VAL A 56 19.35 -17.85 -49.19
CA VAL A 56 18.78 -16.71 -49.92
C VAL A 56 17.31 -17.04 -50.19
N PRO A 57 16.36 -16.26 -49.64
CA PRO A 57 14.94 -16.54 -49.84
C PRO A 57 14.54 -16.24 -51.29
N VAL A 58 13.80 -17.17 -51.90
CA VAL A 58 13.05 -16.94 -53.13
C VAL A 58 11.64 -16.56 -52.71
N LEU A 59 11.19 -15.37 -53.11
CA LEU A 59 9.87 -14.87 -52.74
C LEU A 59 8.75 -15.69 -53.44
N PRO A 60 7.57 -15.88 -52.82
CA PRO A 60 7.11 -15.22 -51.60
C PRO A 60 7.63 -15.87 -50.31
N LEU A 61 7.85 -15.02 -49.30
CA LEU A 61 8.16 -15.42 -47.94
C LEU A 61 6.97 -15.06 -47.03
N HIS A 62 6.55 -16.02 -46.21
CA HIS A 62 5.44 -15.85 -45.27
C HIS A 62 5.90 -16.09 -43.83
N VAL A 63 5.50 -15.19 -42.94
CA VAL A 63 5.67 -15.28 -41.48
C VAL A 63 4.29 -15.03 -40.87
N SER A 64 3.60 -16.11 -40.51
CA SER A 64 2.23 -16.06 -40.01
C SER A 64 2.14 -16.34 -38.52
N ALA A 65 1.30 -15.59 -37.82
CA ALA A 65 0.99 -15.81 -36.40
C ALA A 65 -0.36 -15.18 -36.05
N ASN A 66 -1.14 -15.86 -35.21
CA ASN A 66 -2.27 -15.29 -34.48
C ASN A 66 -3.25 -14.44 -35.34
N GLY A 67 -3.56 -14.90 -36.56
CA GLY A 67 -4.51 -14.23 -37.46
C GLY A 67 -3.88 -13.23 -38.44
N VAL A 68 -2.57 -13.00 -38.37
CA VAL A 68 -1.81 -12.12 -39.27
C VAL A 68 -0.80 -12.93 -40.06
N ASP A 69 -0.60 -12.55 -41.33
CA ASP A 69 0.47 -13.04 -42.19
C ASP A 69 1.33 -11.85 -42.64
N PHE A 70 2.55 -11.76 -42.11
CA PHE A 70 3.58 -10.86 -42.60
C PHE A 70 4.23 -11.51 -43.81
N PHE A 71 4.25 -10.81 -44.94
CA PHE A 71 4.69 -11.42 -46.18
C PHE A 71 5.57 -10.48 -47.00
N LEU A 72 6.38 -11.08 -47.86
CA LEU A 72 7.19 -10.40 -48.87
C LEU A 72 6.96 -11.13 -50.20
N ASP A 73 6.65 -10.38 -51.25
CA ASP A 73 6.56 -10.88 -52.63
C ASP A 73 7.07 -9.82 -53.61
N ASP A 74 7.18 -10.17 -54.89
CA ASP A 74 7.72 -9.26 -55.92
C ASP A 74 6.88 -7.97 -56.08
N GLN A 75 5.61 -7.99 -55.72
CA GLN A 75 4.71 -6.83 -55.77
C GLN A 75 4.71 -6.03 -54.47
N ASN A 76 5.05 -6.68 -53.35
CA ASN A 76 5.01 -6.17 -51.99
C ASN A 76 6.35 -6.43 -51.30
N PRO A 77 7.42 -5.73 -51.72
CA PRO A 77 8.72 -5.85 -51.07
C PRO A 77 8.75 -5.05 -49.76
N LEU A 78 9.84 -5.20 -49.00
CA LEU A 78 10.13 -4.27 -47.90
C LEU A 78 10.41 -2.89 -48.49
N VAL A 79 9.65 -1.89 -48.03
CA VAL A 79 9.82 -0.51 -48.49
C VAL A 79 10.43 0.33 -47.37
N VAL A 80 11.45 1.11 -47.70
CA VAL A 80 12.15 2.00 -46.77
C VAL A 80 12.14 3.45 -47.25
N TRP A 81 12.25 4.39 -46.33
CA TRP A 81 12.33 5.82 -46.63
C TRP A 81 13.58 6.44 -46.04
N THR A 82 14.25 7.28 -46.84
CA THR A 82 15.36 8.13 -46.37
C THR A 82 14.84 9.28 -45.48
N PRO A 83 15.71 9.95 -44.70
CA PRO A 83 15.36 11.16 -43.97
C PRO A 83 14.72 12.26 -44.84
N ALA A 84 15.09 12.33 -46.12
CA ALA A 84 14.51 13.26 -47.09
C ALA A 84 13.13 12.82 -47.66
N GLY A 85 12.56 11.73 -47.16
CA GLY A 85 11.26 11.22 -47.60
C GLY A 85 11.27 10.42 -48.91
N LYS A 86 12.45 10.16 -49.50
CA LYS A 86 12.57 9.34 -50.72
C LYS A 86 12.39 7.86 -50.41
N GLN A 87 11.52 7.20 -51.17
CA GLN A 87 11.18 5.78 -51.04
C GLN A 87 12.13 4.87 -51.82
N HIS A 88 12.49 3.74 -51.23
CA HIS A 88 13.27 2.65 -51.85
C HIS A 88 12.66 1.29 -51.52
N SER A 89 12.82 0.32 -52.41
CA SER A 89 12.50 -1.09 -52.14
C SER A 89 13.80 -1.83 -51.87
N LEU A 90 13.81 -2.72 -50.87
CA LEU A 90 14.96 -3.54 -50.54
C LEU A 90 14.69 -5.01 -50.84
N GLU A 91 15.66 -5.64 -51.49
CA GLU A 91 15.66 -7.08 -51.76
C GLU A 91 16.15 -7.85 -50.54
N ALA A 92 15.51 -9.00 -50.26
CA ALA A 92 15.94 -9.90 -49.20
C ALA A 92 17.16 -10.70 -49.66
N THR A 93 18.27 -10.59 -48.93
CA THR A 93 19.56 -11.17 -49.31
C THR A 93 19.86 -12.45 -48.56
N ALA A 94 19.32 -12.63 -47.36
CA ALA A 94 19.49 -13.85 -46.56
C ALA A 94 18.39 -14.01 -45.52
N ILE A 95 18.18 -15.25 -45.06
CA ILE A 95 17.41 -15.56 -43.86
C ILE A 95 18.28 -16.32 -42.86
N LYS A 96 18.04 -16.07 -41.57
CA LYS A 96 18.67 -16.79 -40.47
C LYS A 96 17.60 -17.20 -39.46
N ARG A 97 17.77 -18.40 -38.93
CA ARG A 97 16.98 -18.93 -37.83
C ARG A 97 17.89 -19.08 -36.62
N ASP A 98 17.41 -18.59 -35.49
CA ASP A 98 17.95 -18.87 -34.16
C ASP A 98 16.88 -19.65 -33.36
N ASP A 99 17.16 -20.02 -32.11
CA ASP A 99 16.29 -20.90 -31.32
C ASP A 99 14.86 -20.34 -31.16
N ASP A 100 14.75 -19.03 -30.89
CA ASP A 100 13.47 -18.34 -30.63
C ASP A 100 13.16 -17.22 -31.63
N SER A 101 13.99 -17.05 -32.67
CA SER A 101 13.82 -15.95 -33.61
C SER A 101 14.12 -16.30 -35.06
N PHE A 102 13.52 -15.53 -35.95
CA PHE A 102 13.72 -15.59 -37.39
C PHE A 102 14.07 -14.21 -37.91
N THR A 103 15.19 -14.08 -38.63
CA THR A 103 15.67 -12.82 -39.17
C THR A 103 15.76 -12.88 -40.68
N VAL A 104 15.20 -11.87 -41.34
CA VAL A 104 15.36 -11.61 -42.78
C VAL A 104 16.32 -10.44 -42.93
N PHE A 105 17.41 -10.67 -43.65
CA PHE A 105 18.39 -9.65 -44.02
C PHE A 105 18.07 -9.10 -45.40
N PHE A 106 18.25 -7.81 -45.56
CA PHE A 106 18.02 -7.07 -46.79
C PHE A 106 19.30 -6.34 -47.22
N ALA A 107 19.28 -5.85 -48.46
CA ALA A 107 20.30 -4.92 -48.94
C ALA A 107 20.49 -3.71 -47.99
N ASP A 108 21.64 -3.06 -48.08
CA ASP A 108 22.03 -1.92 -47.22
C ASP A 108 22.08 -2.23 -45.71
N SER A 109 22.33 -3.50 -45.33
CA SER A 109 22.44 -3.94 -43.93
C SER A 109 21.20 -3.67 -43.09
N VAL A 110 20.02 -3.65 -43.71
CA VAL A 110 18.73 -3.60 -43.02
C VAL A 110 18.31 -5.02 -42.67
N SER A 111 17.73 -5.23 -41.49
CA SER A 111 17.19 -6.53 -41.09
C SER A 111 15.84 -6.41 -40.41
N LEU A 112 14.99 -7.44 -40.58
CA LEU A 112 13.76 -7.63 -39.84
C LEU A 112 13.84 -8.92 -39.03
N SER A 113 13.67 -8.82 -37.71
CA SER A 113 13.69 -9.98 -36.81
C SER A 113 12.32 -10.18 -36.18
N PHE A 114 11.85 -11.42 -36.26
CA PHE A 114 10.59 -11.90 -35.71
C PHE A 114 10.90 -12.84 -34.55
N ALA A 115 10.28 -12.61 -33.40
CA ALA A 115 10.36 -13.56 -32.28
C ALA A 115 8.98 -13.78 -31.68
N SER A 116 8.76 -14.99 -31.16
CA SER A 116 7.54 -15.39 -30.49
C SER A 116 7.84 -15.66 -29.02
N GLU A 117 7.00 -15.13 -28.14
CA GLU A 117 7.03 -15.40 -26.72
C GLU A 117 5.62 -15.73 -26.23
N THR A 118 5.48 -16.66 -25.28
CA THR A 118 4.23 -16.95 -24.60
C THR A 118 4.44 -16.81 -23.09
N ARG A 119 3.63 -15.96 -22.45
CA ARG A 119 3.62 -15.74 -20.98
C ARG A 119 2.24 -16.07 -20.43
N GLY A 120 2.08 -17.24 -19.82
CA GLY A 120 0.77 -17.73 -19.40
C GLY A 120 -0.18 -17.89 -20.60
N ASP A 121 -1.32 -17.21 -20.57
CA ASP A 121 -2.32 -17.19 -21.67
C ASP A 121 -2.08 -16.06 -22.69
N VAL A 122 -0.95 -15.34 -22.59
CA VAL A 122 -0.61 -14.21 -23.45
C VAL A 122 0.44 -14.63 -24.46
N ASP A 123 0.09 -14.58 -25.74
CA ASP A 123 1.04 -14.72 -26.83
C ASP A 123 1.52 -13.33 -27.25
N ILE A 124 2.82 -13.19 -27.51
CA ILE A 124 3.47 -11.95 -27.94
C ILE A 124 4.33 -12.27 -29.16
N ILE A 125 4.06 -11.58 -30.27
CA ILE A 125 4.92 -11.58 -31.44
C ILE A 125 5.62 -10.23 -31.50
N SER A 126 6.95 -10.25 -31.56
CA SER A 126 7.75 -9.05 -31.80
C SER A 126 8.23 -9.03 -33.25
N VAL A 127 8.10 -7.87 -33.89
CA VAL A 127 8.68 -7.57 -35.20
C VAL A 127 9.59 -6.37 -35.02
N SER A 128 10.90 -6.58 -35.17
CA SER A 128 11.92 -5.56 -34.95
C SER A 128 12.69 -5.27 -36.24
N ALA A 129 12.98 -3.99 -36.48
CA ALA A 129 13.75 -3.53 -37.62
C ALA A 129 15.09 -2.93 -37.16
N SER A 130 16.19 -3.42 -37.72
CA SER A 130 17.48 -2.76 -37.65
C SER A 130 17.66 -1.89 -38.91
N LEU A 131 17.62 -0.57 -38.73
CA LEU A 131 17.76 0.40 -39.82
C LEU A 131 19.10 1.12 -39.74
N THR A 132 19.79 1.27 -40.87
CA THR A 132 21.01 2.08 -40.97
C THR A 132 20.68 3.57 -40.97
N GLN A 133 21.69 4.44 -40.80
CA GLN A 133 21.49 5.90 -40.81
C GLN A 133 20.89 6.44 -42.13
N LYS A 134 21.01 5.66 -43.21
CA LYS A 134 20.44 5.95 -44.54
C LYS A 134 18.92 5.99 -44.55
N TYR A 135 18.26 5.26 -43.64
CA TYR A 135 16.80 5.10 -43.63
C TYR A 135 16.20 5.50 -42.28
N GLN A 136 15.05 6.17 -42.31
CA GLN A 136 14.32 6.58 -41.10
C GLN A 136 13.12 5.68 -40.78
N LYS A 137 12.62 4.94 -41.78
CA LYS A 137 11.38 4.17 -41.71
C LYS A 137 11.45 2.97 -42.65
N ALA A 138 10.91 1.83 -42.22
CA ALA A 138 10.61 0.66 -43.01
C ALA A 138 9.13 0.30 -42.91
N ALA A 139 8.54 -0.22 -43.98
CA ALA A 139 7.14 -0.63 -44.04
C ALA A 139 7.08 -2.09 -44.52
N LEU A 140 6.73 -2.98 -43.58
CA LEU A 140 6.58 -4.40 -43.82
C LEU A 140 5.12 -4.71 -44.21
N PRO A 141 4.86 -5.41 -45.34
CA PRO A 141 3.51 -5.82 -45.71
C PRO A 141 2.96 -6.87 -44.74
N TYR A 142 1.68 -6.76 -44.42
CA TYR A 142 0.94 -7.81 -43.73
C TYR A 142 -0.53 -7.85 -44.17
N LYS A 143 -1.15 -9.01 -43.99
CA LYS A 143 -2.59 -9.21 -44.22
C LYS A 143 -3.22 -9.97 -43.07
N ILE A 144 -4.53 -9.82 -42.93
CA ILE A 144 -5.34 -10.63 -42.02
C ILE A 144 -5.70 -11.92 -42.75
N ILE A 145 -5.41 -13.08 -42.17
CA ILE A 145 -5.71 -14.36 -42.80
C ILE A 145 -7.22 -14.61 -42.82
N ARG A 146 -7.70 -15.40 -43.78
CA ARG A 146 -9.16 -15.63 -43.98
C ARG A 146 -9.88 -16.24 -42.79
N SER A 147 -9.18 -16.96 -41.93
CA SER A 147 -9.75 -17.55 -40.70
C SER A 147 -9.86 -16.57 -39.54
N ALA A 148 -9.28 -15.37 -39.67
CA ALA A 148 -9.36 -14.31 -38.67
C ALA A 148 -10.39 -13.24 -39.08
N LYS A 149 -10.95 -12.56 -38.08
CA LYS A 149 -11.92 -11.47 -38.27
C LYS A 149 -11.43 -10.21 -37.59
N LEU A 150 -11.81 -9.05 -38.12
CA LEU A 150 -11.58 -7.77 -37.45
C LEU A 150 -12.82 -7.43 -36.61
N GLU A 151 -12.62 -7.20 -35.32
CA GLU A 151 -13.65 -6.80 -34.36
C GLU A 151 -13.36 -5.39 -33.86
N LYS A 152 -14.34 -4.49 -33.91
CA LYS A 152 -14.21 -3.16 -33.30
C LYS A 152 -14.44 -3.27 -31.78
N ASN A 153 -13.55 -2.68 -30.99
CA ASN A 153 -13.67 -2.62 -29.55
C ASN A 153 -13.28 -1.22 -29.05
N ASP A 154 -14.27 -0.43 -28.63
CA ASP A 154 -14.14 0.99 -28.32
C ASP A 154 -13.39 1.78 -29.41
N SER A 155 -12.17 2.25 -29.10
CA SER A 155 -11.30 3.05 -29.96
C SER A 155 -10.25 2.22 -30.74
N GLN A 156 -10.24 0.90 -30.61
CA GLN A 156 -9.26 0.02 -31.26
C GLN A 156 -9.90 -1.12 -32.03
N ILE A 157 -9.13 -1.73 -32.93
CA ILE A 157 -9.55 -2.91 -33.70
C ILE A 157 -8.73 -4.10 -33.26
N LEU A 158 -9.45 -5.19 -33.00
CA LEU A 158 -8.88 -6.46 -32.59
C LEU A 158 -8.94 -7.43 -33.76
N VAL A 159 -7.93 -8.28 -33.85
CA VAL A 159 -7.92 -9.45 -34.75
C VAL A 159 -8.41 -10.64 -33.93
N ALA A 160 -9.60 -11.13 -34.21
CA ALA A 160 -10.15 -12.34 -33.61
C ALA A 160 -9.67 -13.56 -34.41
N SER A 161 -8.94 -14.46 -33.75
CA SER A 161 -8.42 -15.69 -34.36
C SER A 161 -8.55 -16.84 -33.36
N GLY A 162 -9.44 -17.78 -33.64
CA GLY A 162 -9.82 -18.83 -32.69
C GLY A 162 -10.62 -18.25 -31.51
N GLN A 163 -10.25 -18.60 -30.28
CA GLN A 163 -10.87 -18.11 -29.05
C GLN A 163 -10.24 -16.81 -28.51
N HIS A 164 -9.12 -16.40 -29.10
CA HIS A 164 -8.35 -15.25 -28.63
C HIS A 164 -8.52 -14.06 -29.58
N ARG A 165 -8.33 -12.88 -29.00
CA ARG A 165 -8.29 -11.60 -29.70
C ARG A 165 -6.88 -11.06 -29.60
N TYR A 166 -6.41 -10.34 -30.60
CA TYR A 166 -5.05 -9.80 -30.66
C TYR A 166 -5.07 -8.37 -31.16
N TYR A 167 -4.03 -7.60 -30.82
CA TYR A 167 -3.89 -6.22 -31.26
C TYR A 167 -2.43 -5.79 -31.39
N PHE A 168 -2.20 -4.68 -32.10
CA PHE A 168 -0.91 -4.01 -32.16
C PHE A 168 -0.92 -2.75 -31.26
N PRO A 169 -0.25 -2.76 -30.10
CA PRO A 169 -0.06 -1.55 -29.30
C PRO A 169 0.69 -0.48 -30.12
N GLY A 170 0.18 0.74 -30.14
CA GLY A 170 0.82 1.86 -30.86
C GLY A 170 0.72 1.83 -32.40
N PHE A 171 0.20 0.75 -33.00
CA PHE A 171 -0.03 0.63 -34.44
C PHE A 171 -1.50 0.29 -34.73
N PRO A 172 -2.43 1.25 -34.57
CA PRO A 172 -3.84 0.98 -34.76
C PRO A 172 -4.12 0.48 -36.19
N ILE A 173 -4.90 -0.59 -36.28
CA ILE A 173 -5.47 -1.03 -37.56
C ILE A 173 -6.62 -0.07 -37.87
N ASP A 174 -6.62 0.53 -39.07
CA ASP A 174 -7.71 1.42 -39.49
C ASP A 174 -8.95 0.62 -39.88
N ALA A 175 -10.13 1.04 -39.38
CA ALA A 175 -11.41 0.35 -39.54
C ALA A 175 -12.01 0.56 -40.93
N ILE A 176 -11.63 1.65 -41.57
CA ILE A 176 -12.16 2.08 -42.86
C ILE A 176 -11.30 1.51 -43.99
N ASP A 177 -10.09 1.05 -43.69
CA ASP A 177 -9.15 0.54 -44.67
C ASP A 177 -9.58 -0.85 -45.18
N ARG A 178 -10.23 -0.85 -46.34
CA ARG A 178 -10.61 -2.05 -47.11
C ARG A 178 -9.43 -2.66 -47.87
N ALA A 179 -8.22 -2.12 -47.75
CA ALA A 179 -7.06 -2.70 -48.41
C ALA A 179 -6.85 -4.15 -47.96
N GLU A 180 -6.70 -5.05 -48.93
CA GLU A 180 -6.32 -6.45 -48.67
C GLU A 180 -4.92 -6.53 -48.05
N ILE A 181 -4.05 -5.55 -48.34
CA ILE A 181 -2.66 -5.48 -47.93
C ILE A 181 -2.45 -4.23 -47.08
N ARG A 182 -1.96 -4.43 -45.85
CA ARG A 182 -1.60 -3.37 -44.89
C ARG A 182 -0.09 -3.29 -44.75
N ARG A 183 0.40 -2.19 -44.16
CA ARG A 183 1.83 -1.97 -43.95
C ARG A 183 2.15 -1.58 -42.52
N LEU A 184 2.96 -2.40 -41.85
CA LEU A 184 3.49 -2.15 -40.52
C LEU A 184 4.70 -1.23 -40.62
N ASN A 185 4.58 -0.03 -40.07
CA ASN A 185 5.56 1.05 -40.22
C ASN A 185 6.54 1.09 -39.04
N LEU A 186 7.73 0.51 -39.18
CA LEU A 186 8.78 0.53 -38.17
C LEU A 186 9.70 1.74 -38.42
N THR A 187 9.98 2.55 -37.41
CA THR A 187 10.82 3.76 -37.55
C THR A 187 12.07 3.65 -36.69
N ARG A 188 13.08 4.49 -36.91
CA ARG A 188 14.24 4.53 -35.99
C ARG A 188 13.86 4.89 -34.54
N ALA A 189 12.78 5.66 -34.35
CA ALA A 189 12.28 6.02 -33.02
C ALA A 189 11.41 4.92 -32.38
N SER A 190 10.76 4.09 -33.19
CA SER A 190 9.96 2.93 -32.77
C SER A 190 10.28 1.75 -33.71
N PRO A 191 11.43 1.09 -33.50
CA PRO A 191 11.91 0.04 -34.41
C PRO A 191 11.27 -1.31 -34.13
N VAL A 192 10.47 -1.43 -33.07
CA VAL A 192 9.81 -2.67 -32.65
C VAL A 192 8.31 -2.48 -32.63
N ALA A 193 7.59 -3.40 -33.26
CA ALA A 193 6.15 -3.54 -33.12
C ALA A 193 5.83 -4.85 -32.41
N LEU A 194 4.86 -4.79 -31.50
CA LEU A 194 4.35 -5.93 -30.78
C LEU A 194 2.96 -6.28 -31.29
N TYR A 195 2.68 -7.57 -31.43
CA TYR A 195 1.36 -8.09 -31.71
C TYR A 195 1.01 -9.12 -30.64
N LYS A 196 0.10 -8.75 -29.73
CA LYS A 196 -0.12 -9.48 -28.48
C LYS A 196 -1.57 -9.87 -28.28
N THR A 197 -1.81 -10.90 -27.46
CA THR A 197 -3.17 -11.27 -27.00
C THR A 197 -3.80 -10.05 -26.33
N TRP A 198 -4.96 -9.64 -26.85
CA TRP A 198 -5.83 -8.67 -26.23
C TRP A 198 -6.52 -9.31 -25.04
N ILE A 199 -6.15 -8.87 -23.85
CA ILE A 199 -6.82 -9.23 -22.62
C ILE A 199 -7.87 -8.12 -22.40
N PRO A 200 -9.16 -8.45 -22.30
CA PRO A 200 -10.15 -7.46 -21.88
C PRO A 200 -9.68 -6.84 -20.58
N VAL A 201 -9.80 -5.52 -20.45
CA VAL A 201 -9.67 -4.86 -19.15
C VAL A 201 -10.75 -5.46 -18.26
N ARG A 202 -10.40 -6.52 -17.52
CA ARG A 202 -11.21 -6.97 -16.40
C ARG A 202 -11.05 -5.88 -15.38
N GLY A 203 -12.10 -5.11 -15.14
CA GLY A 203 -12.18 -4.31 -13.93
C GLY A 203 -11.81 -5.21 -12.76
N LEU A 204 -11.07 -4.68 -11.79
CA LEU A 204 -10.70 -5.41 -10.59
C LEU A 204 -11.94 -6.10 -10.01
N VAL A 205 -11.99 -7.43 -10.03
CA VAL A 205 -13.04 -8.19 -9.35
C VAL A 205 -12.52 -8.48 -7.95
N ILE A 206 -13.08 -7.80 -6.96
CA ILE A 206 -12.54 -7.84 -5.59
C ILE A 206 -12.63 -9.25 -5.00
N GLU A 207 -13.61 -10.02 -5.42
CA GLU A 207 -13.83 -11.42 -5.04
C GLU A 207 -12.68 -12.33 -5.51
N GLU A 208 -12.06 -12.03 -6.66
CA GLU A 208 -10.94 -12.81 -7.18
C GLU A 208 -9.65 -12.62 -6.37
N LEU A 209 -9.53 -11.51 -5.63
CA LEU A 209 -8.34 -11.22 -4.81
C LEU A 209 -8.14 -12.22 -3.68
N ALA A 210 -9.21 -12.86 -3.20
CA ALA A 210 -9.13 -13.90 -2.19
C ALA A 210 -8.33 -15.13 -2.67
N GLY A 211 -8.22 -15.35 -3.99
CA GLY A 211 -7.42 -16.41 -4.58
C GLY A 211 -5.92 -16.15 -4.58
N ILE A 212 -5.48 -14.92 -4.32
CA ILE A 212 -4.05 -14.56 -4.30
C ILE A 212 -3.45 -14.97 -2.94
N PRO A 213 -2.39 -15.80 -2.90
CA PRO A 213 -1.82 -16.28 -1.63
C PRO A 213 -1.43 -15.15 -0.64
N ALA A 214 -0.93 -14.03 -1.17
CA ALA A 214 -0.55 -12.85 -0.39
C ALA A 214 -1.74 -12.10 0.26
N ALA A 215 -2.98 -12.38 -0.17
CA ALA A 215 -4.21 -11.83 0.42
C ALA A 215 -4.69 -12.61 1.66
N SER A 216 -4.08 -13.77 1.95
CA SER A 216 -4.45 -14.62 3.08
C SER A 216 -4.10 -14.00 4.43
N GLU A 217 -4.83 -14.39 5.48
CA GLU A 217 -4.52 -13.95 6.85
C GLU A 217 -3.13 -14.39 7.31
N ALA A 218 -2.72 -15.61 6.93
CA ALA A 218 -1.41 -16.14 7.28
C ALA A 218 -0.28 -15.34 6.62
N ALA A 219 -0.41 -15.00 5.33
CA ALA A 219 0.58 -14.16 4.63
C ALA A 219 0.64 -12.75 5.22
N TYR A 220 -0.51 -12.16 5.54
CA TYR A 220 -0.60 -10.86 6.19
C TYR A 220 0.11 -10.85 7.56
N ARG A 221 -0.21 -11.81 8.44
CA ARG A 221 0.47 -11.95 9.75
C ARG A 221 1.98 -12.13 9.58
N LYS A 222 2.41 -12.96 8.62
CA LYS A 222 3.84 -13.14 8.33
C LYS A 222 4.51 -11.84 7.86
N ALA A 223 3.83 -11.02 7.05
CA ALA A 223 4.34 -9.72 6.62
C ALA A 223 4.47 -8.74 7.80
N LEU A 224 3.49 -8.71 8.71
CA LEU A 224 3.58 -7.92 9.95
C LEU A 224 4.77 -8.35 10.81
N GLU A 225 4.96 -9.64 11.04
CA GLU A 225 6.11 -10.13 11.83
C GLU A 225 7.46 -9.81 11.17
N ARG A 226 7.55 -9.91 9.84
CA ARG A 226 8.76 -9.49 9.11
C ARG A 226 9.03 -8.00 9.28
N PHE A 227 8.00 -7.17 9.14
CA PHE A 227 8.11 -5.73 9.35
C PHE A 227 8.52 -5.39 10.79
N ALA A 228 7.92 -6.04 11.79
CA ALA A 228 8.22 -5.82 13.20
C ALA A 228 9.68 -6.21 13.52
N ALA A 229 10.15 -7.36 13.03
CA ALA A 229 11.54 -7.79 13.19
C ALA A 229 12.54 -6.83 12.54
N GLY A 230 12.27 -6.39 11.30
CA GLY A 230 13.10 -5.42 10.61
C GLY A 230 13.12 -4.04 11.29
N SER A 231 11.96 -3.60 11.79
CA SER A 231 11.82 -2.36 12.56
C SER A 231 12.65 -2.42 13.85
N LEU A 232 12.55 -3.52 14.60
CA LEU A 232 13.30 -3.71 15.84
C LEU A 232 14.82 -3.66 15.61
N SER A 233 15.30 -4.21 14.49
CA SER A 233 16.71 -4.10 14.09
C SER A 233 17.11 -2.65 13.84
N SER A 234 16.33 -1.90 13.07
CA SER A 234 16.57 -0.46 12.82
C SER A 234 16.50 0.37 14.09
N PHE A 235 15.58 0.04 15.01
CA PHE A 235 15.43 0.76 16.27
C PHE A 235 16.64 0.59 17.19
N ARG A 236 17.16 -0.64 17.30
CA ARG A 236 18.37 -0.93 18.09
C ARG A 236 19.58 -0.14 17.59
N ASP A 237 19.75 -0.05 16.28
CA ASP A 237 20.84 0.72 15.68
C ASP A 237 20.70 2.22 15.99
N SER A 238 19.49 2.78 15.86
CA SER A 238 19.23 4.19 16.18
C SER A 238 19.42 4.50 17.66
N ILE A 239 19.00 3.61 18.57
CA ILE A 239 19.22 3.73 20.02
C ILE A 239 20.72 3.71 20.33
N THR A 240 21.45 2.75 19.76
CA THR A 240 22.91 2.62 19.96
C THR A 240 23.66 3.83 19.43
N ALA A 241 23.21 4.40 18.30
CA ALA A 241 23.77 5.61 17.71
C ALA A 241 23.37 6.91 18.44
N GLY A 242 22.52 6.84 19.49
CA GLY A 242 22.03 8.01 20.23
C GLY A 242 21.07 8.90 19.43
N LYS A 243 20.54 8.44 18.29
CA LYS A 243 19.61 9.18 17.44
C LYS A 243 18.16 8.95 17.91
N LEU A 244 17.87 9.47 19.10
CA LEU A 244 16.59 9.21 19.78
C LEU A 244 15.52 10.23 19.40
N THR A 245 14.42 9.75 18.82
CA THR A 245 13.18 10.48 18.67
C THR A 245 12.09 9.84 19.50
N GLU A 246 11.04 10.58 19.83
CA GLU A 246 9.94 10.04 20.63
C GLU A 246 9.15 8.92 19.93
N PRO A 247 8.82 9.01 18.63
CA PRO A 247 8.23 7.90 17.89
C PRO A 247 9.10 6.64 17.88
N LEU A 248 10.43 6.81 17.78
CA LEU A 248 11.38 5.69 17.83
C LEU A 248 11.32 4.99 19.19
N VAL A 249 11.44 5.75 20.28
CA VAL A 249 11.43 5.18 21.64
C VAL A 249 10.09 4.52 21.93
N ALA A 250 8.98 5.15 21.54
CA ALA A 250 7.65 4.58 21.72
C ALA A 250 7.47 3.26 20.96
N SER A 251 7.84 3.23 19.68
CA SER A 251 7.75 2.03 18.83
C SER A 251 8.66 0.92 19.31
N TYR A 252 9.88 1.26 19.75
CA TYR A 252 10.84 0.29 20.26
C TYR A 252 10.35 -0.38 21.56
N ILE A 253 9.93 0.40 22.56
CA ILE A 253 9.42 -0.16 23.82
C ILE A 253 8.15 -0.97 23.56
N ALA A 254 7.28 -0.51 22.66
CA ALA A 254 6.08 -1.23 22.27
C ALA A 254 6.38 -2.61 21.66
N GLU A 255 7.36 -2.69 20.77
CA GLU A 255 7.78 -3.95 20.15
C GLU A 255 8.49 -4.87 21.16
N MET A 256 9.33 -4.30 22.03
CA MET A 256 9.94 -5.05 23.15
C MET A 256 8.87 -5.59 24.10
N GLY A 257 7.82 -4.83 24.38
CA GLY A 257 6.67 -5.29 25.17
C GLY A 257 5.91 -6.44 24.50
N ARG A 258 5.62 -6.31 23.19
CA ARG A 258 4.96 -7.35 22.39
C ARG A 258 5.71 -8.69 22.40
N THR A 259 7.03 -8.64 22.49
CA THR A 259 7.92 -9.81 22.51
C THR A 259 8.27 -10.31 23.91
N GLY A 260 7.66 -9.75 24.97
CA GLY A 260 7.89 -10.16 26.36
C GLY A 260 9.18 -9.61 26.98
N MET A 261 9.81 -8.64 26.34
CA MET A 261 11.07 -8.00 26.77
C MET A 261 10.86 -6.55 27.24
N TYR A 262 9.70 -6.21 27.80
CA TYR A 262 9.34 -4.83 28.17
C TYR A 262 10.39 -4.14 29.06
N ALA A 263 10.78 -4.78 30.17
CA ALA A 263 11.76 -4.24 31.11
C ALA A 263 13.13 -3.97 30.43
N ALA A 264 13.62 -4.92 29.63
CA ALA A 264 14.85 -4.75 28.84
C ALA A 264 14.72 -3.59 27.82
N GLY A 265 13.52 -3.43 27.24
CA GLY A 265 13.19 -2.31 26.36
C GLY A 265 13.35 -0.97 27.08
N LEU A 266 12.77 -0.82 28.27
CA LEU A 266 12.94 0.37 29.11
C LEU A 266 14.41 0.61 29.44
N GLU A 267 15.12 -0.43 29.88
CA GLU A 267 16.52 -0.37 30.31
C GLU A 267 17.49 0.11 29.21
N SER A 268 17.20 -0.21 27.95
CA SER A 268 18.03 0.20 26.81
C SER A 268 17.98 1.70 26.49
N VAL A 269 16.94 2.41 26.95
CA VAL A 269 16.80 3.85 26.68
C VAL A 269 17.70 4.62 27.64
N PRO A 270 18.60 5.50 27.17
CA PRO A 270 19.56 6.17 28.05
C PRO A 270 18.89 7.19 28.97
N GLU A 271 19.51 7.41 30.14
CA GLU A 271 18.99 8.34 31.17
C GLU A 271 18.88 9.78 30.67
N SER A 272 19.73 10.19 29.73
CA SER A 272 19.67 11.51 29.07
C SER A 272 18.36 11.74 28.31
N TYR A 273 17.75 10.67 27.80
CA TYR A 273 16.41 10.73 27.19
C TYR A 273 15.32 10.63 28.26
N ARG A 274 15.44 9.67 29.19
CA ARG A 274 14.43 9.45 30.26
C ARG A 274 14.23 10.68 31.14
N SER A 275 15.27 11.43 31.45
CA SER A 275 15.19 12.69 32.21
C SER A 275 15.20 13.94 31.32
N GLY A 276 15.31 13.76 30.00
CA GLY A 276 15.49 14.81 29.02
C GLY A 276 14.25 15.68 28.79
N ARG A 277 14.47 16.89 28.28
CA ARG A 277 13.40 17.84 27.90
C ARG A 277 12.76 17.55 26.54
N ALA A 278 13.31 16.60 25.78
CA ALA A 278 12.82 16.23 24.45
C ALA A 278 11.54 15.38 24.49
N ARG A 279 11.17 14.84 25.66
CA ARG A 279 9.95 14.03 25.82
C ARG A 279 8.70 14.90 25.82
N THR A 280 7.70 14.45 25.07
CA THR A 280 6.33 14.95 25.15
C THR A 280 5.43 13.88 25.79
N TRP A 281 4.16 13.87 25.43
CA TRP A 281 3.15 12.98 25.99
C TRP A 281 3.19 11.56 25.41
N GLN A 282 3.81 11.37 24.24
CA GLN A 282 3.75 10.10 23.52
C GLN A 282 4.44 8.98 24.32
N THR A 283 5.55 9.23 25.00
CA THR A 283 6.27 8.24 25.83
C THR A 283 5.91 8.26 27.32
N ASN A 284 4.88 9.00 27.71
CA ASN A 284 4.47 9.14 29.11
C ASN A 284 3.98 7.87 29.77
N THR A 285 3.50 6.91 28.99
CA THR A 285 3.01 5.65 29.53
C THR A 285 4.15 4.75 30.00
N PHE A 286 5.38 5.08 29.62
CA PHE A 286 6.61 4.34 29.96
C PHE A 286 7.46 5.05 31.02
N PHE A 287 7.43 6.38 31.08
CA PHE A 287 8.33 7.19 31.89
C PHE A 287 7.58 8.23 32.70
N ASN A 288 8.17 8.64 33.83
CA ASN A 288 7.62 9.66 34.73
C ASN A 288 7.53 11.08 34.10
N ASN A 289 7.07 12.03 34.92
CA ASN A 289 6.73 13.43 34.61
C ASN A 289 5.43 13.61 33.86
N LEU A 290 4.39 12.84 34.20
CA LEU A 290 3.10 12.82 33.49
C LEU A 290 2.49 14.20 33.33
N GLU A 291 2.40 14.99 34.40
CA GLU A 291 1.73 16.29 34.35
C GLU A 291 2.40 17.27 33.39
N LYS A 292 3.74 17.33 33.43
CA LYS A 292 4.53 18.26 32.63
C LYS A 292 4.39 17.97 31.13
N THR A 293 4.44 16.69 30.79
CA THR A 293 4.45 16.19 29.41
C THR A 293 3.04 16.12 28.82
N THR A 294 2.00 15.88 29.64
CA THR A 294 0.59 15.95 29.23
C THR A 294 0.16 17.35 28.76
N ALA A 295 0.84 18.42 29.18
CA ALA A 295 0.57 19.76 28.65
C ALA A 295 0.66 19.82 27.11
N GLY A 296 1.62 19.11 26.52
CA GLY A 296 1.76 19.01 25.06
C GLY A 296 0.58 18.29 24.39
N MET A 297 0.04 17.25 25.04
CA MET A 297 -1.16 16.55 24.60
C MET A 297 -2.36 17.49 24.55
N ILE A 298 -2.55 18.30 25.60
CA ILE A 298 -3.67 19.25 25.70
C ILE A 298 -3.61 20.30 24.58
N ILE A 299 -2.41 20.77 24.24
CA ILE A 299 -2.20 21.70 23.13
C ILE A 299 -2.58 21.03 21.81
N LYS A 300 -2.05 19.83 21.55
CA LYS A 300 -2.34 19.07 20.32
C LYS A 300 -3.84 18.79 20.16
N GLU A 301 -4.52 18.40 21.25
CA GLU A 301 -5.97 18.18 21.25
C GLU A 301 -6.76 19.44 20.89
N ARG A 302 -6.32 20.60 21.39
CA ARG A 302 -6.95 21.88 21.07
C ARG A 302 -6.79 22.18 19.58
N GLU A 303 -5.59 22.01 19.04
CA GLU A 303 -5.30 22.22 17.61
C GLU A 303 -6.14 21.27 16.73
N ASP A 304 -6.19 19.99 17.07
CA ASP A 304 -6.96 18.99 16.33
C ASP A 304 -8.47 19.29 16.37
N ARG A 305 -9.01 19.66 17.54
CA ARG A 305 -10.42 20.04 17.67
C ARG A 305 -10.75 21.30 16.89
N SER A 306 -9.88 22.31 16.90
CA SER A 306 -10.04 23.52 16.11
C SER A 306 -9.99 23.23 14.60
N LEU A 307 -9.07 22.37 14.16
CA LEU A 307 -8.96 21.93 12.77
C LEU A 307 -10.22 21.18 12.32
N LEU A 308 -10.67 20.20 13.10
CA LEU A 308 -11.86 19.41 12.81
C LEU A 308 -13.13 20.28 12.81
N SER A 309 -13.27 21.17 13.79
CA SER A 309 -14.39 22.12 13.83
C SER A 309 -14.45 22.95 12.57
N ARG A 310 -13.33 23.53 12.13
CA ARG A 310 -13.27 24.31 10.89
C ARG A 310 -13.67 23.47 9.68
N LYS A 311 -13.03 22.30 9.50
CA LYS A 311 -13.29 21.42 8.34
C LYS A 311 -14.77 20.98 8.26
N ILE A 312 -15.35 20.57 9.38
CA ILE A 312 -16.74 20.12 9.44
C ILE A 312 -17.69 21.29 9.15
N SER A 313 -17.48 22.46 9.77
CA SER A 313 -18.34 23.63 9.56
C SER A 313 -18.25 24.20 8.14
N GLU A 314 -17.11 24.10 7.47
CA GLU A 314 -16.90 24.55 6.08
C GLU A 314 -17.32 23.51 5.03
N GLY A 315 -17.72 22.31 5.46
CA GLY A 315 -18.04 21.19 4.54
C GLY A 315 -16.82 20.65 3.80
N ASP A 316 -15.62 20.78 4.37
CA ASP A 316 -14.38 20.21 3.84
C ASP A 316 -14.30 18.71 4.15
N LEU A 317 -14.44 17.90 3.10
CA LEU A 317 -14.41 16.43 3.17
C LEU A 317 -13.07 15.86 3.66
N GLY A 318 -12.02 16.68 3.73
CA GLY A 318 -10.76 16.30 4.36
C GLY A 318 -10.88 15.99 5.85
N CYS A 319 -12.01 16.28 6.51
CA CYS A 319 -12.27 15.80 7.88
C CYS A 319 -12.29 14.27 7.96
N PHE A 320 -12.76 13.57 6.93
CA PHE A 320 -12.82 12.11 6.88
C PHE A 320 -11.44 11.45 6.76
N GLU A 321 -10.39 12.21 6.49
CA GLU A 321 -9.03 11.68 6.44
C GLU A 321 -8.43 11.51 7.84
N PHE A 322 -9.04 12.15 8.86
CA PHE A 322 -8.64 12.05 10.27
C PHE A 322 -8.87 10.62 10.79
N PRO A 323 -7.82 9.91 11.26
CA PRO A 323 -7.95 8.53 11.72
C PRO A 323 -8.92 8.39 12.88
N SER A 324 -9.83 7.42 12.81
CA SER A 324 -10.77 7.12 13.90
C SER A 324 -11.52 8.36 14.39
N LEU A 325 -12.03 9.16 13.43
CA LEU A 325 -12.71 10.43 13.68
C LEU A 325 -13.84 10.32 14.69
N VAL A 326 -14.72 9.33 14.54
CA VAL A 326 -15.87 9.15 15.43
C VAL A 326 -15.41 8.80 16.87
N PRO A 327 -14.56 7.77 17.09
CA PRO A 327 -14.00 7.51 18.42
C PRO A 327 -13.32 8.73 19.03
N TYR A 328 -12.53 9.48 18.25
CA TYR A 328 -11.86 10.68 18.73
C TYR A 328 -12.86 11.74 19.23
N LEU A 329 -13.91 12.02 18.46
CA LEU A 329 -14.92 13.01 18.86
C LEU A 329 -15.72 12.58 20.09
N VAL A 330 -16.03 11.28 20.21
CA VAL A 330 -16.71 10.71 21.40
C VAL A 330 -15.84 10.84 22.63
N ASP A 331 -14.58 10.45 22.53
CA ASP A 331 -13.62 10.49 23.64
C ASP A 331 -13.35 11.91 24.11
N ARG A 332 -13.50 12.91 23.22
CA ARG A 332 -13.38 14.33 23.57
C ARG A 332 -14.72 15.00 23.89
N GLY A 333 -15.80 14.22 24.04
CA GLY A 333 -17.13 14.73 24.39
C GLY A 333 -17.68 15.76 23.40
N SER A 334 -17.31 15.68 22.14
CA SER A 334 -17.60 16.70 21.12
C SER A 334 -18.95 16.45 20.42
N SER A 335 -20.04 16.45 21.20
CA SER A 335 -21.40 16.15 20.71
C SER A 335 -21.90 17.08 19.60
N VAL A 336 -21.54 18.38 19.65
CA VAL A 336 -21.85 19.34 18.60
C VAL A 336 -21.18 18.94 17.28
N LEU A 337 -19.89 18.62 17.31
CA LEU A 337 -19.17 18.19 16.10
C LEU A 337 -19.69 16.86 15.56
N LEU A 338 -20.12 15.94 16.42
CA LEU A 338 -20.79 14.70 15.98
C LEU A 338 -22.10 14.99 15.25
N THR A 339 -22.90 15.92 15.77
CA THR A 339 -24.16 16.36 15.13
C THR A 339 -23.87 17.03 13.78
N ASP A 340 -22.83 17.86 13.71
CA ASP A 340 -22.43 18.57 12.49
C ASP A 340 -21.88 17.60 11.44
N LEU A 341 -21.13 16.59 11.87
CA LEU A 341 -20.63 15.51 11.00
C LEU A 341 -21.80 14.71 10.38
N SER A 342 -22.85 14.43 11.16
CA SER A 342 -24.07 13.80 10.66
C SER A 342 -24.80 14.67 9.63
N ARG A 343 -24.86 15.99 9.85
CA ARG A 343 -25.42 16.93 8.86
C ARG A 343 -24.59 17.01 7.58
N LEU A 344 -23.26 16.97 7.71
CA LEU A 344 -22.34 16.93 6.58
C LEU A 344 -22.57 15.68 5.73
N ALA A 345 -22.78 14.52 6.36
CA ALA A 345 -23.06 13.26 5.66
C ALA A 345 -24.30 13.35 4.76
N VAL A 346 -25.37 13.98 5.26
CA VAL A 346 -26.64 14.14 4.53
C VAL A 346 -26.49 15.09 3.34
N ALA A 347 -25.67 16.12 3.46
CA ALA A 347 -25.43 17.12 2.41
C ALA A 347 -24.29 16.74 1.44
N LEU A 348 -23.66 15.58 1.63
CA LEU A 348 -22.44 15.20 0.93
C LEU A 348 -22.72 14.85 -0.53
N ASP A 349 -21.95 15.46 -1.43
CA ASP A 349 -21.88 15.05 -2.84
C ASP A 349 -20.75 14.04 -3.03
N VAL A 350 -21.14 12.78 -3.31
CA VAL A 350 -20.21 11.65 -3.46
C VAL A 350 -19.25 11.81 -4.63
N SER A 351 -19.58 12.62 -5.64
CA SER A 351 -18.69 12.86 -6.79
C SER A 351 -17.41 13.62 -6.43
N ARG A 352 -17.40 14.30 -5.27
CA ARG A 352 -16.26 15.07 -4.77
C ARG A 352 -15.29 14.25 -3.91
N LEU A 353 -15.63 13.00 -3.61
CA LEU A 353 -14.85 12.17 -2.71
C LEU A 353 -13.57 11.67 -3.37
N THR A 354 -12.46 11.79 -2.64
CA THR A 354 -11.23 11.07 -2.97
C THR A 354 -11.28 9.64 -2.42
N PRO A 355 -10.45 8.71 -2.93
CA PRO A 355 -10.38 7.35 -2.39
C PRO A 355 -10.05 7.30 -0.89
N ARG A 356 -9.18 8.21 -0.41
CA ARG A 356 -8.84 8.30 1.02
C ARG A 356 -10.05 8.71 1.87
N GLN A 357 -10.84 9.66 1.38
CA GLN A 357 -12.05 10.13 2.07
C GLN A 357 -13.16 9.07 2.04
N ALA A 358 -13.28 8.32 0.95
CA ALA A 358 -14.18 7.17 0.86
C ALA A 358 -13.81 6.09 1.89
N ALA A 359 -12.52 5.77 2.05
CA ALA A 359 -12.06 4.87 3.12
C ALA A 359 -12.41 5.43 4.52
N GLY A 360 -12.13 6.71 4.76
CA GLY A 360 -12.49 7.38 6.01
C GLY A 360 -13.99 7.35 6.33
N LEU A 361 -14.84 7.52 5.32
CA LEU A 361 -16.29 7.40 5.45
C LEU A 361 -16.74 5.98 5.80
N LEU A 362 -16.08 4.94 5.25
CA LEU A 362 -16.32 3.57 5.69
C LEU A 362 -15.93 3.37 7.16
N GLU A 363 -14.80 3.93 7.60
CA GLU A 363 -14.40 3.89 9.01
C GLU A 363 -15.44 4.58 9.91
N VAL A 364 -15.83 5.80 9.55
CA VAL A 364 -16.87 6.57 10.26
C VAL A 364 -18.19 5.80 10.31
N SER A 365 -18.63 5.20 9.20
CA SER A 365 -19.86 4.40 9.13
C SER A 365 -19.81 3.20 10.08
N MET A 366 -18.67 2.51 10.16
CA MET A 366 -18.48 1.41 11.12
C MET A 366 -18.51 1.91 12.57
N ASP A 367 -17.77 2.98 12.88
CA ASP A 367 -17.62 3.46 14.25
C ASP A 367 -18.87 4.17 14.79
N TYR A 368 -19.71 4.72 13.92
CA TYR A 368 -20.96 5.36 14.33
C TYR A 368 -21.92 4.38 15.03
N SER A 369 -21.78 3.07 14.76
CA SER A 369 -22.54 2.02 15.45
C SER A 369 -22.31 1.95 16.96
N ALA A 370 -21.22 2.55 17.47
CA ALA A 370 -20.95 2.65 18.90
C ALA A 370 -21.79 3.73 19.61
N ILE A 371 -22.43 4.63 18.85
CA ILE A 371 -23.14 5.81 19.39
C ILE A 371 -24.63 5.73 19.13
N ALA A 372 -25.03 5.20 17.97
CA ALA A 372 -26.42 5.12 17.55
C ALA A 372 -26.73 3.78 16.88
N SER A 373 -28.01 3.44 16.79
CA SER A 373 -28.43 2.23 16.12
C SER A 373 -28.14 2.29 14.61
N ALA A 374 -28.07 1.13 13.95
CA ALA A 374 -27.80 1.06 12.50
C ALA A 374 -28.85 1.81 11.66
N ALA A 375 -30.10 1.87 12.11
CA ALA A 375 -31.19 2.59 11.45
C ALA A 375 -31.02 4.12 11.49
N GLU A 376 -30.25 4.63 12.45
CA GLU A 376 -29.99 6.06 12.68
C GLU A 376 -28.64 6.50 12.13
N ASN A 377 -27.88 5.60 11.50
CA ASN A 377 -26.55 5.90 10.98
C ASN A 377 -26.65 6.68 9.65
N PRO A 378 -26.31 7.99 9.63
CA PRO A 378 -26.47 8.84 8.46
C PRO A 378 -25.46 8.53 7.35
N PHE A 379 -24.44 7.71 7.65
CA PHE A 379 -23.40 7.30 6.68
C PHE A 379 -23.75 6.01 5.94
N SER A 380 -24.74 5.24 6.41
CA SER A 380 -25.16 3.99 5.76
C SER A 380 -25.49 4.15 4.26
N PRO A 381 -26.20 5.19 3.81
CA PRO A 381 -26.50 5.39 2.39
C PRO A 381 -25.27 5.66 1.51
N LEU A 382 -24.14 6.05 2.09
CA LEU A 382 -22.91 6.40 1.36
C LEU A 382 -22.00 5.19 1.11
N VAL A 383 -22.26 4.06 1.77
CA VAL A 383 -21.38 2.88 1.76
C VAL A 383 -21.14 2.35 0.34
N ASP A 384 -22.21 2.12 -0.43
CA ASP A 384 -22.10 1.58 -1.80
C ASP A 384 -21.34 2.51 -2.75
N ALA A 385 -21.44 3.83 -2.54
CA ALA A 385 -20.69 4.81 -3.30
C ALA A 385 -19.20 4.78 -2.92
N CYS A 386 -18.89 4.68 -1.63
CA CYS A 386 -17.52 4.55 -1.14
C CYS A 386 -16.85 3.27 -1.65
N GLU A 387 -17.57 2.14 -1.63
CA GLU A 387 -17.09 0.88 -2.21
C GLU A 387 -16.74 1.02 -3.69
N ARG A 388 -17.60 1.69 -4.49
CA ARG A 388 -17.34 1.94 -5.90
C ARG A 388 -16.08 2.78 -6.12
N ILE A 389 -15.95 3.90 -5.40
CA ILE A 389 -14.78 4.79 -5.49
C ILE A 389 -13.49 4.04 -5.12
N LEU A 390 -13.53 3.24 -4.06
CA LEU A 390 -12.37 2.46 -3.64
C LEU A 390 -12.02 1.39 -4.67
N LYS A 391 -13.01 0.68 -5.21
CA LYS A 391 -12.81 -0.32 -6.25
C LYS A 391 -12.14 0.28 -7.50
N ASP A 392 -12.56 1.47 -7.92
CA ASP A 392 -12.01 2.18 -9.08
C ASP A 392 -10.59 2.71 -8.83
N ALA A 393 -10.26 3.01 -7.56
CA ALA A 393 -8.94 3.50 -7.15
C ALA A 393 -7.90 2.39 -6.95
N LEU A 394 -8.34 1.14 -6.80
CA LEU A 394 -7.46 0.00 -6.62
C LEU A 394 -6.80 -0.39 -7.95
N VAL A 395 -5.47 -0.53 -7.90
CA VAL A 395 -4.65 -0.89 -9.05
C VAL A 395 -3.95 -2.20 -8.72
N ARG A 396 -4.24 -3.22 -9.53
CA ARG A 396 -3.53 -4.51 -9.48
C ARG A 396 -2.34 -4.46 -10.42
N VAL A 397 -1.17 -4.87 -9.93
CA VAL A 397 0.04 -5.10 -10.71
C VAL A 397 0.50 -6.50 -10.36
N ASP A 398 0.45 -7.42 -11.31
CA ASP A 398 0.67 -8.85 -11.09
C ASP A 398 -0.18 -9.39 -9.91
N ASP A 399 0.44 -10.01 -8.91
CA ASP A 399 -0.22 -10.49 -7.68
C ASP A 399 -0.12 -9.49 -6.52
N GLN A 400 0.10 -8.21 -6.85
CA GLN A 400 0.17 -7.12 -5.88
C GLN A 400 -0.99 -6.13 -6.10
N LEU A 401 -1.35 -5.43 -5.03
CA LEU A 401 -2.45 -4.48 -5.01
C LEU A 401 -2.00 -3.16 -4.39
N TYR A 402 -2.43 -2.07 -5.02
CA TYR A 402 -2.15 -0.70 -4.60
C TYR A 402 -3.41 0.14 -4.64
N VAL A 403 -3.43 1.26 -3.92
CA VAL A 403 -4.48 2.28 -4.04
C VAL A 403 -3.85 3.56 -4.56
N SER A 404 -4.42 4.10 -5.64
CA SER A 404 -3.93 5.34 -6.24
C SER A 404 -4.90 6.48 -5.99
N ARG A 405 -4.36 7.65 -5.63
CA ARG A 405 -5.16 8.84 -5.30
C ARG A 405 -5.79 9.48 -6.54
N ASP A 406 -5.01 9.58 -7.61
CA ASP A 406 -5.31 10.32 -8.85
C ASP A 406 -5.03 9.49 -10.11
N GLY A 407 -4.74 8.19 -9.92
CA GLY A 407 -4.36 7.28 -10.97
C GLY A 407 -2.87 7.33 -11.35
N THR A 408 -2.06 8.20 -10.73
CA THR A 408 -0.64 8.39 -11.06
C THR A 408 0.31 8.12 -9.89
N GLU A 409 -0.11 8.39 -8.65
CA GLU A 409 0.72 8.22 -7.46
C GLU A 409 0.05 7.31 -6.43
N ILE A 410 0.88 6.60 -5.67
CA ILE A 410 0.52 5.78 -4.50
C ILE A 410 1.28 6.35 -3.31
N ASP A 411 0.58 6.60 -2.20
CA ASP A 411 1.14 7.04 -0.93
C ASP A 411 1.12 5.87 0.07
N THR A 412 2.28 5.52 0.63
CA THR A 412 2.43 4.33 1.47
C THR A 412 1.63 4.41 2.75
N LEU A 413 1.70 5.54 3.47
CA LEU A 413 1.05 5.67 4.77
C LEU A 413 -0.47 5.69 4.61
N LEU A 414 -0.98 6.45 3.64
CA LEU A 414 -2.41 6.49 3.32
C LEU A 414 -2.92 5.13 2.84
N SER A 415 -2.10 4.39 2.10
CA SER A 415 -2.46 3.05 1.63
C SER A 415 -2.52 2.02 2.78
N ILE A 416 -1.58 2.07 3.73
CA ILE A 416 -1.61 1.22 4.94
C ILE A 416 -2.84 1.55 5.80
N GLN A 417 -3.15 2.84 6.00
CA GLN A 417 -4.35 3.25 6.72
C GLN A 417 -5.62 2.76 6.01
N THR A 418 -5.66 2.84 4.68
CA THR A 418 -6.77 2.32 3.87
C THR A 418 -6.87 0.80 4.00
N ALA A 419 -5.74 0.08 3.99
CA ALA A 419 -5.71 -1.37 4.20
C ALA A 419 -6.32 -1.77 5.55
N ASN A 420 -5.95 -1.08 6.64
CA ASN A 420 -6.51 -1.35 7.97
C ASN A 420 -8.03 -1.17 8.00
N ILE A 421 -8.54 -0.11 7.36
CA ILE A 421 -9.98 0.13 7.26
C ILE A 421 -10.66 -0.98 6.46
N LEU A 422 -10.11 -1.38 5.31
CA LEU A 422 -10.67 -2.43 4.47
C LEU A 422 -10.67 -3.81 5.16
N ILE A 423 -9.63 -4.11 5.95
CA ILE A 423 -9.57 -5.32 6.78
C ILE A 423 -10.71 -5.33 7.80
N ARG A 424 -10.89 -4.22 8.54
CA ARG A 424 -11.97 -4.11 9.53
C ARG A 424 -13.36 -4.15 8.88
N TYR A 425 -13.51 -3.46 7.76
CA TYR A 425 -14.75 -3.41 6.98
C TYR A 425 -15.14 -4.78 6.42
N GLY A 426 -14.20 -5.51 5.83
CA GLY A 426 -14.46 -6.84 5.31
C GLY A 426 -14.70 -7.90 6.39
N ALA A 427 -14.18 -7.68 7.61
CA ALA A 427 -14.45 -8.53 8.76
C ALA A 427 -15.81 -8.24 9.43
N SER A 428 -16.46 -7.11 9.12
CA SER A 428 -17.70 -6.70 9.79
C SER A 428 -18.89 -7.58 9.43
N LEU A 429 -18.94 -8.11 8.21
CA LEU A 429 -20.00 -8.98 7.70
C LEU A 429 -19.41 -9.98 6.70
N SER A 430 -19.87 -11.24 6.73
CA SER A 430 -19.36 -12.30 5.84
C SER A 430 -19.47 -11.96 4.35
N SER A 431 -20.52 -11.22 3.96
CA SER A 431 -20.72 -10.75 2.59
C SER A 431 -19.67 -9.75 2.11
N ARG A 432 -18.91 -9.14 3.02
CA ARG A 432 -17.84 -8.16 2.73
C ARG A 432 -16.44 -8.76 2.79
N SER A 433 -16.31 -10.07 3.01
CA SER A 433 -15.02 -10.75 3.23
C SER A 433 -13.98 -10.51 2.13
N ALA A 434 -14.41 -10.26 0.89
CA ALA A 434 -13.52 -9.88 -0.21
C ALA A 434 -12.74 -8.58 0.07
N TRP A 435 -13.34 -7.60 0.75
CA TRP A 435 -12.67 -6.37 1.18
C TRP A 435 -11.56 -6.63 2.20
N ALA A 436 -11.74 -7.63 3.08
CA ALA A 436 -10.69 -8.00 4.03
C ALA A 436 -9.48 -8.62 3.30
N SER A 437 -9.74 -9.44 2.28
CA SER A 437 -8.68 -9.97 1.42
C SER A 437 -7.99 -8.86 0.62
N ALA A 438 -8.74 -7.89 0.09
CA ALA A 438 -8.16 -6.72 -0.58
C ALA A 438 -7.28 -5.88 0.35
N GLY A 439 -7.75 -5.59 1.57
CA GLY A 439 -6.96 -4.86 2.57
C GLY A 439 -5.69 -5.61 2.98
N ARG A 440 -5.77 -6.93 3.20
CA ARG A 440 -4.59 -7.77 3.47
C ARG A 440 -3.60 -7.73 2.31
N LEU A 441 -4.08 -7.87 1.08
CA LEU A 441 -3.22 -7.84 -0.12
C LEU A 441 -2.56 -6.47 -0.32
N LEU A 442 -3.30 -5.38 -0.09
CA LEU A 442 -2.76 -4.02 -0.14
C LEU A 442 -1.62 -3.83 0.85
N ALA A 443 -1.82 -4.27 2.10
CA ALA A 443 -0.78 -4.20 3.12
C ALA A 443 0.43 -5.09 2.79
N THR A 444 0.24 -6.35 2.41
CA THR A 444 1.35 -7.27 2.08
C THR A 444 2.15 -6.78 0.88
N SER A 445 1.50 -6.19 -0.12
CA SER A 445 2.14 -5.61 -1.31
C SER A 445 3.07 -4.44 -0.96
N LEU A 446 2.68 -3.58 -0.03
CA LEU A 446 3.49 -2.45 0.42
C LEU A 446 4.64 -2.91 1.33
N LEU A 447 4.35 -3.78 2.29
CA LEU A 447 5.34 -4.27 3.25
C LEU A 447 6.46 -5.08 2.59
N ALA A 448 6.24 -5.64 1.39
CA ALA A 448 7.27 -6.32 0.61
C ALA A 448 8.47 -5.41 0.27
N PHE A 449 8.29 -4.08 0.24
CA PHE A 449 9.36 -3.12 -0.05
C PHE A 449 10.23 -2.77 1.16
N GLY A 450 9.87 -3.21 2.38
CA GLY A 450 10.56 -2.82 3.61
C GLY A 450 11.97 -3.39 3.78
N GLY A 451 12.34 -4.42 3.00
CA GLY A 451 13.60 -5.13 3.15
C GLY A 451 13.82 -5.66 4.57
N ASP A 452 15.07 -5.77 5.00
CA ASP A 452 15.44 -6.28 6.32
C ASP A 452 15.43 -5.21 7.42
N ARG A 453 15.26 -3.94 7.04
CA ARG A 453 15.26 -2.78 7.94
C ARG A 453 13.90 -2.11 8.09
N ALA A 454 12.87 -2.69 7.46
CA ALA A 454 11.51 -2.17 7.43
C ALA A 454 11.38 -0.72 6.91
N VAL A 455 12.36 -0.24 6.15
CA VAL A 455 12.36 1.10 5.55
C VAL A 455 11.52 1.05 4.28
N LEU A 456 10.46 1.86 4.23
CA LEU A 456 9.52 1.86 3.11
C LEU A 456 9.69 3.12 2.26
N PRO A 457 9.54 3.03 0.92
CA PRO A 457 9.33 4.22 0.11
C PRO A 457 8.08 4.97 0.59
N ALA A 458 8.13 6.29 0.67
CA ALA A 458 6.97 7.11 1.02
C ALA A 458 5.92 7.09 -0.10
N LYS A 459 6.39 7.03 -1.35
CA LYS A 459 5.58 7.15 -2.55
C LYS A 459 6.02 6.22 -3.66
N PHE A 460 5.08 5.85 -4.51
CA PHE A 460 5.34 5.14 -5.77
C PHE A 460 4.68 5.88 -6.92
N ALA A 461 5.34 5.89 -8.07
CA ALA A 461 4.75 6.33 -9.33
C ALA A 461 4.16 5.11 -10.06
N LEU A 462 2.94 5.26 -10.57
CA LEU A 462 2.36 4.30 -11.50
C LEU A 462 2.95 4.52 -12.88
N VAL A 463 3.49 3.45 -13.46
CA VAL A 463 4.05 3.48 -14.81
C VAL A 463 2.96 3.05 -15.78
N ALA A 464 2.61 3.94 -16.70
CA ALA A 464 1.77 3.58 -17.82
C ALA A 464 2.51 2.54 -18.66
N GLY A 465 1.81 1.45 -18.99
CA GLY A 465 2.23 0.54 -20.03
C GLY A 465 2.23 1.23 -21.38
N GLU A 466 2.99 0.69 -22.33
CA GLU A 466 2.94 1.13 -23.72
C GLU A 466 1.59 0.72 -24.34
N GLY A 467 0.55 1.52 -24.10
CA GLY A 467 -0.82 1.36 -24.59
C GLY A 467 -1.81 2.27 -23.83
N ASN A 468 -2.80 2.84 -24.52
CA ASN A 468 -3.82 3.72 -23.95
C ASN A 468 -4.54 3.08 -22.73
N GLY A 469 -4.08 3.42 -21.51
CA GLY A 469 -4.77 3.14 -20.25
C GLY A 469 -4.37 1.85 -19.51
N GLU A 470 -3.46 1.02 -20.04
CA GLU A 470 -2.89 -0.11 -19.28
C GLU A 470 -1.80 0.42 -18.33
N LYS A 471 -1.88 0.13 -17.02
CA LYS A 471 -0.83 0.46 -16.05
C LYS A 471 0.09 -0.76 -15.90
N SER A 472 1.36 -0.65 -16.28
CA SER A 472 2.29 -1.79 -16.38
C SER A 472 3.13 -2.03 -15.12
N GLY A 473 3.12 -1.13 -14.15
CA GLY A 473 3.87 -1.36 -12.92
C GLY A 473 3.88 -0.17 -11.96
N ILE A 474 4.67 -0.31 -10.91
CA ILE A 474 4.97 0.76 -9.96
C ILE A 474 6.48 0.95 -9.82
N VAL A 475 6.91 2.18 -9.62
CA VAL A 475 8.30 2.54 -9.34
C VAL A 475 8.36 3.28 -8.01
N ALA A 476 9.15 2.76 -7.08
CA ALA A 476 9.41 3.42 -5.80
C ALA A 476 10.17 4.73 -6.01
N LYS A 477 9.70 5.82 -5.40
CA LYS A 477 10.43 7.10 -5.35
C LYS A 477 11.47 7.02 -4.23
N ALA A 478 12.65 6.52 -4.55
CA ALA A 478 13.70 6.20 -3.59
C ALA A 478 14.26 7.43 -2.84
N GLU A 479 13.97 8.64 -3.30
CA GLU A 479 14.39 9.89 -2.66
C GLU A 479 13.60 10.21 -1.39
N GLN A 480 12.45 9.56 -1.19
CA GLN A 480 11.58 9.76 -0.03
C GLN A 480 11.36 8.41 0.66
N LEU A 481 12.09 8.18 1.75
CA LEU A 481 11.96 7.00 2.58
C LEU A 481 11.26 7.37 3.89
N LEU A 482 10.40 6.47 4.36
CA LEU A 482 9.75 6.59 5.66
C LEU A 482 10.58 5.89 6.73
N ASP A 483 10.78 6.57 7.86
CA ASP A 483 11.39 5.97 9.04
C ASP A 483 10.46 4.85 9.56
N PRO A 484 10.96 3.64 9.84
CA PRO A 484 10.17 2.57 10.44
C PRO A 484 9.40 3.02 11.68
N ALA A 485 9.95 3.94 12.49
CA ALA A 485 9.33 4.45 13.70
C ALA A 485 8.08 5.32 13.43
N GLU A 486 8.03 5.99 12.29
CA GLU A 486 6.87 6.80 11.87
C GLU A 486 5.73 5.92 11.33
N VAL A 487 6.08 4.81 10.68
CA VAL A 487 5.12 3.91 10.03
C VAL A 487 4.63 2.81 10.98
N TYR A 488 5.43 2.46 11.99
CA TYR A 488 5.13 1.42 12.98
C TYR A 488 3.70 1.49 13.56
N PRO A 489 3.18 2.64 14.06
CA PRO A 489 1.82 2.69 14.61
C PRO A 489 0.73 2.40 13.57
N ALA A 490 0.97 2.68 12.30
CA ALA A 490 0.01 2.38 11.23
C ALA A 490 0.03 0.89 10.86
N VAL A 491 1.22 0.27 10.80
CA VAL A 491 1.37 -1.16 10.42
C VAL A 491 1.03 -2.09 11.58
N MET A 492 1.55 -1.79 12.77
CA MET A 492 1.33 -2.54 14.01
C MET A 492 0.17 -1.94 14.82
N SER A 493 -0.91 -1.54 14.14
CA SER A 493 -2.05 -0.82 14.72
C SER A 493 -2.79 -1.57 15.84
N GLY A 494 -2.64 -2.90 15.89
CA GLY A 494 -3.18 -3.73 16.98
C GLY A 494 -2.25 -3.90 18.19
N ASN A 495 -1.06 -3.29 18.20
CA ASN A 495 -0.13 -3.41 19.30
C ASN A 495 -0.52 -2.47 20.46
N SER A 496 -1.21 -3.01 21.47
CA SER A 496 -1.62 -2.26 22.67
C SER A 496 -0.48 -1.75 23.55
N TRP A 497 0.75 -2.25 23.35
CA TRP A 497 1.93 -1.70 24.00
C TRP A 497 2.35 -0.35 23.42
N TYR A 498 1.92 -0.03 22.19
CA TYR A 498 2.13 1.30 21.64
C TYR A 498 1.21 2.28 22.38
N PRO A 499 1.72 3.45 22.82
CA PRO A 499 0.91 4.44 23.51
C PRO A 499 -0.31 4.86 22.68
N HIS A 500 -1.50 4.70 23.24
CA HIS A 500 -2.76 4.92 22.53
C HIS A 500 -3.84 5.51 23.44
N ALA A 501 -4.82 6.14 22.78
CA ALA A 501 -6.06 6.55 23.43
C ALA A 501 -7.01 5.35 23.49
N LEU A 502 -7.49 5.04 24.69
CA LEU A 502 -8.45 3.98 24.95
C LEU A 502 -9.75 4.62 25.44
N SER A 503 -10.81 4.43 24.67
CA SER A 503 -12.14 4.95 24.99
C SER A 503 -12.72 4.26 26.22
N LEU A 504 -13.21 5.05 27.19
CA LEU A 504 -13.99 4.57 28.34
C LEU A 504 -15.45 5.04 28.26
N SER A 505 -15.83 5.57 27.10
CA SER A 505 -17.08 6.30 26.89
C SER A 505 -18.32 5.41 26.98
N SER A 506 -18.20 4.14 26.59
CA SER A 506 -19.30 3.16 26.70
C SER A 506 -19.66 2.84 28.14
N SER A 507 -18.70 2.88 29.06
CA SER A 507 -18.90 2.57 30.48
C SER A 507 -19.19 3.81 31.33
N LEU A 508 -18.55 4.94 31.01
CA LEU A 508 -18.55 6.14 31.86
C LEU A 508 -19.20 7.37 31.22
N GLY A 509 -19.66 7.25 29.98
CA GLY A 509 -20.23 8.33 29.18
C GLY A 509 -19.19 9.11 28.35
N PRO A 510 -19.65 9.90 27.36
CA PRO A 510 -18.76 10.63 26.44
C PRO A 510 -17.79 11.56 27.17
N GLY A 511 -16.58 11.70 26.62
CA GLY A 511 -15.53 12.57 27.18
C GLY A 511 -14.56 11.86 28.12
N VAL A 512 -14.76 10.58 28.44
CA VAL A 512 -13.90 9.82 29.34
C VAL A 512 -13.06 8.80 28.56
N TRP A 513 -11.74 8.92 28.67
CA TRP A 513 -10.79 8.05 27.97
C TRP A 513 -9.44 8.03 28.68
N ALA A 514 -8.60 7.04 28.37
CA ALA A 514 -7.27 6.89 28.95
C ALA A 514 -6.17 6.96 27.88
N TRP A 515 -5.07 7.64 28.18
CA TRP A 515 -3.81 7.49 27.44
C TRP A 515 -2.96 6.43 28.17
N THR A 516 -2.65 5.34 27.46
CA THR A 516 -2.07 4.14 28.08
C THR A 516 -1.26 3.31 27.09
N SER A 517 -0.37 2.46 27.62
CA SER A 517 0.27 1.35 26.92
C SER A 517 -0.07 0.00 27.57
N ALA A 518 -1.18 -0.05 28.31
CA ALA A 518 -1.67 -1.26 28.94
C ALA A 518 -2.32 -2.18 27.91
N GLN A 519 -2.23 -3.49 28.15
CA GLN A 519 -2.83 -4.49 27.28
C GLN A 519 -4.36 -4.40 27.27
N SER A 520 -4.95 -3.99 28.40
CA SER A 520 -6.36 -3.63 28.48
C SER A 520 -6.62 -2.71 29.66
N VAL A 521 -7.60 -1.83 29.51
CA VAL A 521 -8.20 -1.04 30.58
C VAL A 521 -9.71 -1.19 30.45
N LYS A 522 -10.38 -1.58 31.53
CA LYS A 522 -11.84 -1.64 31.62
C LYS A 522 -12.32 -0.70 32.71
N ALA A 523 -13.45 -0.05 32.49
CA ALA A 523 -14.11 0.76 33.50
C ALA A 523 -15.53 0.25 33.74
N GLU A 524 -15.98 0.32 34.99
CA GLU A 524 -17.34 -0.05 35.39
C GLU A 524 -17.84 0.90 36.49
N THR A 525 -19.10 1.30 36.40
CA THR A 525 -19.79 1.99 37.51
C THR A 525 -20.48 0.93 38.37
N ARG A 526 -20.07 0.84 39.63
CA ARG A 526 -20.62 -0.12 40.59
C ARG A 526 -21.96 0.35 41.14
N THR A 527 -22.67 -0.56 41.81
CA THR A 527 -23.98 -0.30 42.43
C THR A 527 -23.94 0.78 43.52
N ASP A 528 -22.80 0.97 44.18
CA ASP A 528 -22.57 2.01 45.18
C ASP A 528 -22.19 3.38 44.57
N GLY A 529 -22.21 3.49 43.24
CA GLY A 529 -21.84 4.70 42.49
C GLY A 529 -20.33 4.93 42.36
N SER A 530 -19.49 4.03 42.89
CA SER A 530 -18.04 4.07 42.65
C SER A 530 -17.69 3.62 41.24
N ILE A 531 -16.54 4.07 40.73
CA ILE A 531 -16.04 3.70 39.42
C ILE A 531 -14.77 2.87 39.62
N SER A 532 -14.74 1.66 39.09
CA SER A 532 -13.55 0.80 39.09
C SER A 532 -12.89 0.78 37.72
N PHE A 533 -11.56 0.95 37.70
CA PHE A 533 -10.70 0.73 36.55
C PHE A 533 -9.90 -0.55 36.77
N THR A 534 -10.09 -1.53 35.90
CA THR A 534 -9.31 -2.78 35.86
C THR A 534 -8.26 -2.69 34.76
N VAL A 535 -6.99 -2.76 35.13
CA VAL A 535 -5.85 -2.54 34.23
C VAL A 535 -5.00 -3.79 34.13
N ARG A 536 -4.69 -4.25 32.92
CA ARG A 536 -3.76 -5.36 32.66
C ARG A 536 -2.39 -4.85 32.22
N PHE A 537 -1.36 -5.17 32.99
CA PHE A 537 0.04 -4.82 32.73
C PHE A 537 0.99 -5.84 33.39
N PRO A 538 2.23 -6.02 32.93
CA PRO A 538 3.15 -6.96 33.56
C PRO A 538 3.31 -6.77 35.06
N GLN A 539 3.21 -7.89 35.78
CA GLN A 539 3.52 -7.94 37.20
C GLN A 539 4.99 -7.52 37.41
N GLY A 540 5.23 -6.69 38.42
CA GLY A 540 6.58 -6.25 38.73
C GLY A 540 7.10 -5.18 37.78
N ASP A 541 6.27 -4.55 36.95
CA ASP A 541 6.60 -3.34 36.19
C ASP A 541 5.80 -2.11 36.66
N THR A 542 6.24 -0.93 36.23
CA THR A 542 5.56 0.34 36.53
C THR A 542 4.78 0.78 35.30
N HIS A 543 3.48 1.00 35.47
CA HIS A 543 2.60 1.53 34.45
C HIS A 543 2.23 2.98 34.78
N TYR A 544 2.38 3.85 33.81
CA TYR A 544 1.89 5.22 33.88
C TYR A 544 0.66 5.38 33.00
N MET A 545 -0.40 6.00 33.53
CA MET A 545 -1.67 6.18 32.84
C MET A 545 -2.24 7.56 33.10
N VAL A 546 -2.82 8.17 32.06
CA VAL A 546 -3.54 9.45 32.17
C VAL A 546 -4.99 9.20 31.82
N VAL A 547 -5.93 9.47 32.73
CA VAL A 547 -7.37 9.34 32.48
C VAL A 547 -7.98 10.73 32.41
N ARG A 548 -8.68 11.03 31.32
CA ARG A 548 -9.28 12.33 31.01
C ARG A 548 -10.80 12.26 31.18
N GLY A 549 -11.41 13.39 31.54
CA GLY A 549 -12.86 13.50 31.73
C GLY A 549 -13.39 12.91 33.03
N VAL A 550 -12.51 12.51 33.95
CA VAL A 550 -12.91 11.98 35.26
C VAL A 550 -13.50 13.12 36.10
N LYS A 551 -14.76 12.97 36.53
CA LYS A 551 -15.42 13.91 37.43
C LYS A 551 -14.68 13.99 38.78
N PRO A 552 -14.78 15.12 39.51
CA PRO A 552 -14.20 15.20 40.85
C PRO A 552 -14.65 14.03 41.74
N PHE A 553 -13.70 13.51 42.51
CA PHE A 553 -13.89 12.40 43.43
C PHE A 553 -13.26 12.73 44.77
N ASN A 554 -13.79 12.18 45.86
CA ASN A 554 -13.32 12.44 47.22
C ASN A 554 -12.40 11.35 47.77
N ARG A 555 -12.42 10.16 47.15
CA ARG A 555 -11.64 9.00 47.56
C ARG A 555 -11.19 8.21 46.35
N ILE A 556 -9.97 7.68 46.43
CA ILE A 556 -9.42 6.72 45.49
C ILE A 556 -8.72 5.60 46.26
N GLN A 557 -8.91 4.38 45.78
CA GLN A 557 -8.22 3.20 46.26
C GLN A 557 -7.32 2.62 45.19
N ILE A 558 -6.12 2.22 45.59
CA ILE A 558 -5.18 1.42 44.80
C ILE A 558 -4.82 0.22 45.68
N TYR A 559 -4.95 -1.01 45.16
CA TYR A 559 -4.77 -2.24 45.95
C TYR A 559 -5.71 -2.37 47.17
N GLY A 560 -6.93 -1.84 47.07
CA GLY A 560 -7.92 -1.84 48.16
C GLY A 560 -7.55 -0.96 49.36
N MET A 561 -6.55 -0.08 49.22
CA MET A 561 -6.14 0.87 50.25
C MET A 561 -6.44 2.29 49.79
N ASP A 562 -6.88 3.16 50.70
CA ASP A 562 -7.09 4.58 50.41
C ASP A 562 -5.74 5.29 50.17
N PHE A 563 -5.63 5.98 49.03
CA PHE A 563 -4.46 6.80 48.72
C PHE A 563 -4.80 8.29 48.89
N ARG A 564 -3.86 9.04 49.47
CA ARG A 564 -3.89 10.50 49.44
C ARG A 564 -3.14 11.00 48.21
N THR A 565 -3.60 12.11 47.64
CA THR A 565 -2.89 12.76 46.54
C THR A 565 -1.54 13.30 47.04
N ASP A 566 -0.48 13.10 46.26
CA ASP A 566 0.85 13.66 46.53
C ASP A 566 1.45 14.20 45.22
N PRO A 567 1.79 15.49 45.11
CA PRO A 567 2.46 16.05 43.93
C PRO A 567 3.79 15.38 43.56
N ARG A 568 4.40 14.63 44.49
CA ARG A 568 5.67 13.89 44.30
C ARG A 568 5.48 12.40 44.04
N PHE A 569 4.25 11.92 43.82
CA PHE A 569 3.94 10.48 43.70
C PHE A 569 4.79 9.74 42.68
N GLU A 570 5.27 10.42 41.63
CA GLU A 570 6.10 9.82 40.59
C GLU A 570 7.54 9.53 41.03
N SER A 571 8.03 10.18 42.10
CA SER A 571 9.42 10.10 42.57
C SER A 571 9.71 8.87 43.43
N TYR A 572 8.70 8.28 44.08
CA TYR A 572 8.87 7.13 44.95
C TYR A 572 8.77 5.81 44.19
N ASN A 573 9.37 4.74 44.72
CA ASN A 573 9.17 3.38 44.19
C ASN A 573 7.85 2.76 44.68
N SER A 574 6.75 3.50 44.56
CA SER A 574 5.40 3.09 44.95
C SER A 574 4.39 3.58 43.92
N SER A 575 3.17 3.05 44.02
CA SER A 575 2.01 3.58 43.30
C SER A 575 1.56 4.90 43.89
N GLY A 576 0.79 5.65 43.13
CA GLY A 576 0.20 6.90 43.58
C GLY A 576 -0.54 7.59 42.45
N TYR A 577 -1.12 8.74 42.78
CA TYR A 577 -1.91 9.51 41.84
C TYR A 577 -1.83 11.00 42.12
N ARG A 578 -2.21 11.77 41.11
CA ARG A 578 -2.63 13.15 41.27
C ARG A 578 -3.85 13.42 40.41
N TYR A 579 -4.77 14.23 40.91
CA TYR A 579 -5.91 14.71 40.15
C TYR A 579 -5.77 16.21 39.89
N ASN A 580 -5.98 16.61 38.63
CA ASN A 580 -6.10 18.01 38.23
C ASN A 580 -7.58 18.28 37.87
N GLU A 581 -8.24 19.05 38.73
CA GLU A 581 -9.65 19.41 38.58
C GLU A 581 -9.90 20.39 37.43
N GLU A 582 -8.97 21.32 37.16
CA GLU A 582 -9.08 22.30 36.06
C GLU A 582 -9.16 21.60 34.69
N THR A 583 -8.41 20.52 34.53
CA THR A 583 -8.37 19.75 33.28
C THR A 583 -9.12 18.42 33.36
N SER A 584 -9.85 18.14 34.45
CA SER A 584 -10.52 16.87 34.74
C SER A 584 -9.64 15.65 34.42
N THR A 585 -8.39 15.67 34.89
CA THR A 585 -7.36 14.70 34.53
C THR A 585 -6.83 13.98 35.76
N LEU A 586 -6.90 12.65 35.73
CA LEU A 586 -6.31 11.76 36.73
C LEU A 586 -4.99 11.19 36.19
N TYR A 587 -3.90 11.49 36.87
CA TYR A 587 -2.56 10.95 36.60
C TYR A 587 -2.32 9.77 37.55
N LEU A 588 -1.96 8.62 37.00
CA LEU A 588 -1.77 7.38 37.76
C LEU A 588 -0.38 6.81 37.51
N LYS A 589 0.25 6.38 38.59
CA LYS A 589 1.41 5.49 38.59
C LYS A 589 1.03 4.22 39.33
N MET A 590 1.15 3.08 38.67
CA MET A 590 0.80 1.78 39.23
C MET A 590 2.02 0.87 39.16
N ARG A 591 2.54 0.47 40.32
CA ARG A 591 3.53 -0.59 40.47
C ARG A 591 2.79 -1.93 40.56
N HIS A 592 2.61 -2.60 39.43
CA HIS A 592 1.80 -3.83 39.36
C HIS A 592 2.35 -4.91 40.31
N LYS A 593 1.55 -5.28 41.32
CA LYS A 593 1.78 -6.42 42.24
C LYS A 593 1.20 -7.71 41.68
N ALA A 594 0.20 -7.59 40.81
CA ALA A 594 -0.38 -8.64 39.98
C ALA A 594 -0.50 -8.18 38.52
N GLU A 595 -0.72 -9.13 37.60
CA GLU A 595 -0.92 -8.82 36.18
C GLU A 595 -2.16 -7.93 35.94
N ILE A 596 -3.17 -8.08 36.80
CA ILE A 596 -4.39 -7.29 36.76
C ILE A 596 -4.49 -6.50 38.06
N GLU A 597 -4.62 -5.18 37.94
CA GLU A 597 -4.78 -4.28 39.06
C GLU A 597 -6.10 -3.53 39.00
N GLU A 598 -6.60 -3.15 40.17
CA GLU A 598 -7.82 -2.39 40.31
C GLU A 598 -7.57 -1.05 41.00
N VAL A 599 -8.11 0.01 40.38
CA VAL A 599 -8.20 1.35 40.94
C VAL A 599 -9.66 1.73 41.07
N VAL A 600 -10.11 2.12 42.26
CA VAL A 600 -11.51 2.49 42.50
C VAL A 600 -11.59 3.94 42.92
N ILE A 601 -12.48 4.73 42.32
CA ILE A 601 -12.75 6.11 42.71
C ILE A 601 -14.20 6.27 43.17
N TRP A 602 -14.43 7.14 44.15
CA TRP A 602 -15.78 7.51 44.62
C TRP A 602 -16.08 8.95 44.24
N PRO A 603 -16.93 9.18 43.22
CA PRO A 603 -17.31 10.52 42.78
C PRO A 603 -17.87 11.38 43.92
N GLY A 604 -17.55 12.66 43.89
CA GLY A 604 -17.94 13.62 44.93
C GLY A 604 -17.00 14.82 44.95
N ALA A 605 -17.48 15.96 45.47
CA ALA A 605 -16.62 17.12 45.65
C ALA A 605 -15.44 16.76 46.54
N VAL A 606 -14.23 17.16 46.14
CA VAL A 606 -13.05 17.08 47.00
C VAL A 606 -13.38 17.90 48.24
N LEU A 607 -13.37 17.28 49.42
CA LEU A 607 -13.47 18.03 50.67
C LEU A 607 -12.26 18.96 50.71
N LYS A 608 -12.46 20.25 50.45
CA LYS A 608 -11.45 21.27 50.73
C LYS A 608 -11.16 21.14 52.22
N GLU A 609 -9.98 20.66 52.58
CA GLU A 609 -9.50 20.84 53.95
C GLU A 609 -9.58 22.35 54.23
N ALA A 610 -10.28 22.70 55.30
CA ALA A 610 -10.24 24.05 55.84
C ALA A 610 -8.77 24.45 55.98
N PRO A 611 -8.41 25.72 55.76
CA PRO A 611 -7.05 26.17 56.03
C PRO A 611 -6.70 25.66 57.42
N VAL A 612 -5.61 24.89 57.53
CA VAL A 612 -5.05 24.58 58.85
C VAL A 612 -4.82 25.93 59.47
N GLU A 613 -5.65 26.27 60.45
CA GLU A 613 -5.48 27.43 61.28
C GLU A 613 -4.05 27.31 61.80
N SER A 614 -3.18 28.17 61.28
CA SER A 614 -1.80 28.24 61.70
C SER A 614 -1.82 28.26 63.21
N ALA A 615 -1.25 27.22 63.84
CA ALA A 615 -1.11 27.16 65.27
C ALA A 615 -0.55 28.51 65.71
N SER A 616 -1.36 29.26 66.46
CA SER A 616 -0.90 30.46 67.13
C SER A 616 0.33 30.08 67.95
N PRO A 617 1.38 30.91 67.97
CA PRO A 617 2.61 30.56 68.65
C PRO A 617 2.32 30.26 70.12
N GLU A 618 2.74 29.08 70.58
CA GLU A 618 2.75 28.73 71.99
C GLU A 618 3.47 29.84 72.77
N ASN A 619 2.76 30.41 73.75
CA ASN A 619 3.37 31.18 74.82
C ASN A 619 4.45 30.31 75.48
N PRO A 620 5.70 30.77 75.60
CA PRO A 620 6.69 30.03 76.36
C PRO A 620 6.31 30.06 77.84
N SER A 621 6.14 28.86 78.43
CA SER A 621 6.07 28.70 79.88
C SER A 621 7.42 29.02 80.53
N PRO A 622 7.45 29.48 81.79
CA PRO A 622 8.58 30.21 82.36
C PRO A 622 9.78 29.32 82.65
N VAL A 623 10.98 29.83 82.33
CA VAL A 623 12.27 29.27 82.73
C VAL A 623 12.46 29.45 84.25
N PRO A 624 12.85 28.42 85.02
CA PRO A 624 13.20 28.58 86.42
C PRO A 624 14.50 29.37 86.58
N ILE A 625 14.45 30.40 87.43
CA ILE A 625 15.57 31.26 87.83
C ILE A 625 16.57 30.44 88.67
N PRO A 626 17.88 30.42 88.35
CA PRO A 626 18.90 29.91 89.27
C PRO A 626 19.15 30.92 90.40
N GLU A 627 19.23 30.40 91.63
CA GLU A 627 19.59 31.15 92.85
C GLU A 627 20.89 31.96 92.68
N VAL A 628 20.80 33.24 93.04
CA VAL A 628 21.94 34.17 93.07
C VAL A 628 22.67 33.97 94.40
N GLU A 629 23.86 33.34 94.32
CA GLU A 629 24.82 33.33 95.42
C GLU A 629 25.55 34.67 95.47
N ALA A 630 25.47 35.33 96.63
CA ALA A 630 25.92 36.70 96.86
C ALA A 630 27.46 36.80 96.90
N LEU A 631 28.01 37.74 96.11
CA LEU A 631 29.39 38.20 96.24
C LEU A 631 29.48 39.29 97.33
N PRO A 632 30.45 39.22 98.27
CA PRO A 632 30.57 40.15 99.38
C PRO A 632 31.15 41.51 98.96
N ALA A 633 30.71 42.54 99.69
CA ALA A 633 31.01 43.96 99.49
C ALA A 633 32.50 44.31 99.66
N ALA A 634 32.97 45.25 98.83
CA ALA A 634 34.25 45.94 99.03
C ALA A 634 34.16 46.94 100.20
N PRO A 635 35.25 47.16 100.97
CA PRO A 635 35.24 48.02 102.15
C PRO A 635 35.47 49.49 101.80
N ALA A 636 34.98 50.39 102.66
CA ALA A 636 35.44 51.77 102.75
C ALA A 636 35.77 52.08 104.22
N GLN A 637 37.08 52.23 104.49
CA GLN A 637 37.75 52.54 105.77
C GLN A 637 37.76 51.46 106.85
#